data_AF-A0A6S7JQ70-F1
#
_entry.id   AF-A0A6S7JQ70-F1
#
_cell.length_a   1.000
_cell.length_b   1.000
_cell.length_c   1.000
_cell.angle_alpha   90.00
_cell.angle_beta   90.00
_cell.angle_gamma   90.00
#
_symmetry.space_group_name_H-M   'P 1'
#
loop_
_entity.id
_entity.type
_entity.pdbx_description
1 polymer ?
#
loop_
_entity_poly.entity_id
_entity_poly.type
_entity_poly.pdbx_seq_one_letter_code
_entity_poly.pdbx_strand_id
1 'polypeptide(L)'
;CKIYFYLEDDGVQVNEQKVDNSGIPQGTLIRRHRVPLPPPNDDQFYTVDHFNVGQEINIYSKVFKIIGCDEFTRNFLTKLGLRVGKTEEFPDDPYSQHRTQMKESMQALRPYEKEDTLKQFLQYDRRVLRFYCLWDDSDSMFGDLREMVLHYFLADDTIEIREIIRANVGRDAVPMFLRRQKLPKEPVSTLQPGRMTGRTVLNVFGPMGHGGRWILDSLKTGAVHINYYTDADLTIGSVINVWGRKFLLFDCDEYTKEHYQTKFGVNDFQPIKYKSDPGQPKPREIPPYNGFGSEEDSLCSCLGLIPKPPKHDFIKFMEKDRHGLDSNVLRFMAKMDSDRPIDHNRHFIISYFLCDDTILVYEPPQRNSGIIGGKFLERSRIKVPDGSGYYSSRDLFIGAHVEFLKHKFIITDADEYAVYYIEKNNKEYLQANVPIILSKLREITDKHLEDVRSFFAQADPQDSGYISYDNFRNFILKYSSSLSDHEILSVCRTYGSTK
;
A
#
# COMPACT_ATOMS: atom_id res chain seq x y z
N CYS A 1 -72.91 -10.02 32.53
CA CYS A 1 -72.84 -9.91 34.01
C CYS A 1 -72.04 -11.06 34.60
N LYS A 2 -71.52 -10.91 35.82
CA LYS A 2 -70.88 -11.96 36.62
C LYS A 2 -71.78 -12.31 37.81
N ILE A 3 -72.01 -13.60 38.03
CA ILE A 3 -72.75 -14.12 39.18
C ILE A 3 -71.74 -14.73 40.14
N TYR A 4 -71.77 -14.34 41.41
CA TYR A 4 -70.95 -14.90 42.47
C TYR A 4 -71.85 -15.67 43.44
N PHE A 5 -71.49 -16.93 43.70
CA PHE A 5 -72.10 -17.76 44.73
C PHE A 5 -71.10 -17.92 45.87
N TYR A 6 -71.50 -17.56 47.08
CA TYR A 6 -70.66 -17.62 48.27
C TYR A 6 -70.91 -18.91 49.04
N LEU A 7 -69.93 -19.81 49.04
CA LEU A 7 -70.03 -21.12 49.69
C LEU A 7 -70.12 -21.07 51.23
N GLU A 8 -69.84 -19.91 51.83
CA GLU A 8 -69.87 -19.73 53.30
C GLU A 8 -71.30 -19.65 53.85
N ASP A 9 -72.21 -19.02 53.10
CA ASP A 9 -73.54 -18.60 53.57
C ASP A 9 -74.65 -18.81 52.52
N ASP A 10 -74.35 -19.53 51.43
CA ASP A 10 -75.22 -19.71 50.26
C ASP A 10 -75.74 -18.37 49.67
N GLY A 11 -74.95 -17.30 49.80
CA GLY A 11 -75.28 -15.97 49.30
C GLY A 11 -75.05 -15.86 47.79
N VAL A 12 -75.93 -15.15 47.08
CA VAL A 12 -75.79 -14.85 45.64
C VAL A 12 -75.59 -13.35 45.45
N GLN A 13 -74.62 -12.97 44.61
CA GLN A 13 -74.39 -11.59 44.18
C GLN A 13 -74.29 -11.53 42.66
N VAL A 14 -74.97 -10.56 42.05
CA VAL A 14 -74.90 -10.35 40.60
C VAL A 14 -74.29 -8.98 40.32
N ASN A 15 -73.20 -8.95 39.57
CA ASN A 15 -72.46 -7.74 39.22
C ASN A 15 -72.40 -7.56 37.70
N GLU A 16 -72.75 -6.37 37.23
CA GLU A 16 -72.62 -6.00 35.83
C GLU A 16 -71.18 -5.53 35.53
N GLN A 17 -70.61 -5.99 34.41
CA GLN A 17 -69.28 -5.55 34.02
C GLN A 17 -69.34 -4.11 33.52
N LYS A 18 -68.35 -3.29 33.91
CA LYS A 18 -68.24 -1.93 33.42
C LYS A 18 -67.80 -1.94 31.96
N VAL A 19 -68.51 -1.21 31.10
CA VAL A 19 -68.25 -1.06 29.67
C VAL A 19 -68.14 0.44 29.36
N ASP A 20 -67.00 0.86 28.82
CA ASP A 20 -66.71 2.27 28.61
C ASP A 20 -67.68 2.93 27.62
N ASN A 21 -68.32 4.01 28.08
CA ASN A 21 -69.33 4.78 27.35
C ASN A 21 -70.63 4.00 27.02
N SER A 22 -71.03 3.06 27.88
CA SER A 22 -72.37 2.43 27.77
C SER A 22 -73.52 3.37 28.11
N GLY A 23 -73.26 4.44 28.88
CA GLY A 23 -74.26 5.43 29.28
C GLY A 23 -75.25 4.98 30.36
N ILE A 24 -75.20 3.71 30.78
CA ILE A 24 -76.03 3.15 31.86
C ILE A 24 -75.26 3.11 33.19
N PRO A 25 -75.93 3.23 34.34
CA PRO A 25 -75.31 3.07 35.65
C PRO A 25 -74.92 1.59 35.85
N GLN A 26 -73.62 1.30 35.84
CA GLN A 26 -73.09 -0.07 35.92
C GLN A 26 -72.52 -0.40 37.30
N GLY A 27 -72.57 -1.67 37.67
CA GLY A 27 -71.99 -2.20 38.91
C GLY A 27 -72.86 -3.30 39.52
N THR A 28 -72.95 -3.34 40.85
CA THR A 28 -73.68 -4.39 41.57
C THR A 28 -75.18 -4.30 41.27
N LEU A 29 -75.68 -5.27 40.50
CA LEU A 29 -77.10 -5.38 40.14
C LEU A 29 -77.93 -5.97 41.29
N ILE A 30 -77.37 -6.96 41.98
CA ILE A 30 -77.98 -7.63 43.13
C ILE A 30 -76.90 -7.76 44.21
N ARG A 31 -77.16 -7.22 45.40
CA ARG A 31 -76.24 -7.28 46.55
C ARG A 31 -76.17 -8.72 47.11
N ARG A 32 -75.09 -9.09 47.80
CA ARG A 32 -74.93 -10.42 48.42
C ARG A 32 -76.03 -10.65 49.47
N HIS A 33 -76.85 -11.67 49.24
CA HIS A 33 -77.79 -12.25 50.21
C HIS A 33 -78.30 -13.60 49.68
N ARG A 34 -78.99 -14.37 50.52
CA ARG A 34 -79.62 -15.64 50.12
C ARG A 34 -80.85 -15.34 49.27
N VAL A 35 -80.88 -15.86 48.05
CA VAL A 35 -81.94 -15.61 47.07
C VAL A 35 -82.94 -16.78 47.10
N PRO A 36 -84.25 -16.53 47.29
CA PRO A 36 -85.27 -17.57 47.22
C PRO A 36 -85.51 -18.02 45.77
N LEU A 37 -85.94 -19.27 45.61
CA LEU A 37 -86.37 -19.85 44.34
C LEU A 37 -87.67 -19.17 43.84
N PRO A 38 -87.95 -19.20 42.52
CA PRO A 38 -89.18 -18.64 41.99
C PRO A 38 -90.42 -19.45 42.44
N PRO A 39 -91.63 -18.85 42.47
CA PRO A 39 -92.87 -19.56 42.79
C PRO A 39 -93.06 -20.77 41.86
N PRO A 40 -93.48 -21.96 42.37
CA PRO A 40 -94.18 -22.22 43.64
C PRO A 40 -93.31 -22.66 44.84
N ASN A 41 -91.97 -22.63 44.74
CA ASN A 41 -91.05 -23.08 45.80
C ASN A 41 -90.32 -21.90 46.47
N ASP A 42 -91.04 -20.82 46.81
CA ASP A 42 -90.49 -19.59 47.39
C ASP A 42 -89.92 -19.76 48.82
N ASP A 43 -90.29 -20.85 49.49
CA ASP A 43 -89.75 -21.26 50.80
C ASP A 43 -88.32 -21.83 50.74
N GLN A 44 -87.78 -22.10 49.54
CA GLN A 44 -86.45 -22.69 49.34
C GLN A 44 -85.47 -21.68 48.72
N PHE A 45 -84.18 -21.85 49.00
CA PHE A 45 -83.12 -20.98 48.47
C PHE A 45 -82.30 -21.67 47.38
N TYR A 46 -81.68 -20.88 46.52
CA TYR A 46 -80.73 -21.40 45.53
C TYR A 46 -79.53 -22.09 46.19
N THR A 47 -79.28 -23.33 45.80
CA THR A 47 -78.09 -24.11 46.17
C THR A 47 -77.12 -24.21 44.99
N VAL A 48 -75.89 -24.68 45.26
CA VAL A 48 -74.83 -24.88 44.26
C VAL A 48 -75.30 -25.68 43.04
N ASP A 49 -76.16 -26.68 43.23
CA ASP A 49 -76.63 -27.57 42.17
C ASP A 49 -77.46 -26.87 41.09
N HIS A 50 -78.02 -25.70 41.41
CA HIS A 50 -78.83 -24.90 40.49
C HIS A 50 -77.98 -24.04 39.55
N PHE A 51 -76.65 -24.00 39.74
CA PHE A 51 -75.72 -23.21 38.93
C PHE A 51 -74.89 -24.12 38.01
N ASN A 52 -75.36 -24.33 36.78
CA ASN A 52 -74.56 -24.98 35.73
C ASN A 52 -74.50 -24.15 34.43
N VAL A 53 -73.43 -24.33 33.67
CA VAL A 53 -73.24 -23.66 32.37
C VAL A 53 -74.28 -24.16 31.37
N GLY A 54 -74.95 -23.23 30.70
CA GLY A 54 -76.05 -23.48 29.77
C GLY A 54 -77.44 -23.41 30.40
N GLN A 55 -77.55 -23.32 31.73
CA GLN A 55 -78.83 -23.19 32.42
C GLN A 55 -79.27 -21.72 32.55
N GLU A 56 -80.59 -21.53 32.59
CA GLU A 56 -81.25 -20.25 32.84
C GLU A 56 -81.72 -20.19 34.29
N ILE A 57 -81.36 -19.11 34.99
CA ILE A 57 -81.69 -18.90 36.41
C ILE A 57 -82.53 -17.65 36.53
N ASN A 58 -83.66 -17.75 37.23
CA ASN A 58 -84.54 -16.62 37.49
C ASN A 58 -84.28 -16.04 38.88
N ILE A 59 -83.69 -14.85 38.93
CA ILE A 59 -83.42 -14.13 40.17
C ILE A 59 -84.25 -12.84 40.15
N TYR A 60 -85.18 -12.69 41.09
CA TYR A 60 -86.05 -11.51 41.20
C TYR A 60 -86.68 -11.06 39.87
N SER A 61 -87.30 -12.01 39.16
CA SER A 61 -87.97 -11.79 37.86
C SER A 61 -87.02 -11.41 36.71
N LYS A 62 -85.71 -11.60 36.88
CA LYS A 62 -84.72 -11.48 35.81
C LYS A 62 -84.15 -12.86 35.50
N VAL A 63 -84.25 -13.27 34.23
CA VAL A 63 -83.69 -14.52 33.74
C VAL A 63 -82.26 -14.27 33.28
N PHE A 64 -81.31 -14.96 33.91
CA PHE A 64 -79.90 -14.96 33.54
C PHE A 64 -79.52 -16.30 32.93
N LYS A 65 -78.97 -16.27 31.71
CA LYS A 65 -78.35 -17.45 31.12
C LYS A 65 -76.89 -17.53 31.53
N ILE A 66 -76.47 -18.66 32.11
CA ILE A 66 -75.06 -18.86 32.46
C ILE A 66 -74.31 -19.33 31.22
N ILE A 67 -73.59 -18.41 30.60
CA ILE A 67 -72.84 -18.65 29.36
C ILE A 67 -71.50 -19.36 29.65
N GLY A 68 -70.89 -19.09 30.81
CA GLY A 68 -69.61 -19.66 31.19
C GLY A 68 -69.36 -19.58 32.68
N CYS A 69 -68.36 -20.33 33.15
CA CYS A 69 -67.92 -20.34 34.53
C CYS A 69 -66.40 -20.24 34.61
N ASP A 70 -65.89 -19.78 35.75
CA ASP A 70 -64.46 -19.66 36.03
C ASP A 70 -63.82 -21.04 36.23
N GLU A 71 -62.49 -21.13 36.08
CA GLU A 71 -61.76 -22.39 36.17
C GLU A 71 -61.92 -23.05 37.55
N PHE A 72 -61.89 -22.25 38.63
CA PHE A 72 -62.17 -22.73 39.99
C PHE A 72 -63.55 -23.39 40.08
N THR A 73 -64.59 -22.71 39.58
CA THR A 73 -65.97 -23.20 39.65
C THR A 73 -66.17 -24.47 38.82
N ARG A 74 -65.51 -24.56 37.66
CA ARG A 74 -65.54 -25.77 36.82
C ARG A 74 -64.96 -26.98 37.55
N ASN A 75 -63.81 -26.81 38.20
CA ASN A 75 -63.15 -27.87 38.96
C ASN A 75 -63.95 -28.26 40.21
N PHE A 76 -64.52 -27.28 40.91
CA PHE A 76 -65.35 -27.50 42.09
C PHE A 76 -66.62 -28.30 41.79
N LEU A 77 -67.38 -27.90 40.77
CA LEU A 77 -68.60 -28.62 40.34
C LEU A 77 -68.27 -30.03 39.83
N THR A 78 -67.14 -30.19 39.12
CA THR A 78 -66.67 -31.52 38.67
C THR A 78 -66.36 -32.44 39.85
N LYS A 79 -65.74 -31.91 40.92
CA LYS A 79 -65.47 -32.68 42.15
C LYS A 79 -66.73 -33.05 42.92
N LEU A 80 -67.77 -32.20 42.88
CA LEU A 80 -69.10 -32.49 43.42
C LEU A 80 -69.88 -33.54 42.60
N GLY A 81 -69.34 -33.97 41.45
CA GLY A 81 -69.96 -34.96 40.56
C GLY A 81 -70.86 -34.37 39.47
N LEU A 82 -70.92 -33.05 39.34
CA LEU A 82 -71.71 -32.36 38.32
C LEU A 82 -70.90 -32.21 37.02
N ARG A 83 -71.51 -32.58 35.88
CA ARG A 83 -70.91 -32.39 34.55
C ARG A 83 -71.14 -30.95 34.08
N VAL A 84 -70.07 -30.17 34.01
CA VAL A 84 -70.12 -28.77 33.58
C VAL A 84 -70.09 -28.65 32.05
N GLY A 85 -71.02 -27.89 31.48
CA GLY A 85 -71.10 -27.62 30.04
C GLY A 85 -69.90 -26.86 29.46
N LYS A 86 -69.80 -26.81 28.13
CA LYS A 86 -68.82 -25.96 27.41
C LYS A 86 -69.26 -24.49 27.49
N THR A 87 -68.29 -23.57 27.52
CA THR A 87 -68.56 -22.13 27.51
C THR A 87 -69.21 -21.73 26.18
N GLU A 88 -70.35 -21.05 26.25
CA GLU A 88 -71.02 -20.46 25.10
C GLU A 88 -70.43 -19.07 24.76
N GLU A 89 -70.66 -18.58 23.55
CA GLU A 89 -70.26 -17.23 23.17
C GLU A 89 -71.33 -16.21 23.59
N PHE A 90 -70.91 -14.99 23.92
CA PHE A 90 -71.85 -13.90 24.16
C PHE A 90 -72.57 -13.54 22.85
N PRO A 91 -73.87 -13.22 22.89
CA PRO A 91 -74.57 -12.74 21.71
C PRO A 91 -73.98 -11.40 21.25
N ASP A 92 -73.90 -11.21 19.94
CA ASP A 92 -73.43 -9.97 19.34
C ASP A 92 -74.34 -8.78 19.70
N ASP A 93 -73.73 -7.69 20.17
CA ASP A 93 -74.43 -6.43 20.44
C ASP A 93 -74.42 -5.53 19.18
N PRO A 94 -75.59 -5.28 18.55
CA PRO A 94 -75.69 -4.46 17.34
C PRO A 94 -75.23 -3.02 17.56
N TYR A 95 -75.34 -2.48 18.79
CA TYR A 95 -74.86 -1.14 19.11
C TYR A 95 -73.33 -1.06 19.08
N SER A 96 -72.66 -2.05 19.67
CA SER A 96 -71.19 -2.16 19.69
C SER A 96 -70.60 -2.31 18.28
N GLN A 97 -71.24 -3.10 17.41
CA GLN A 97 -70.82 -3.27 16.01
C GLN A 97 -70.93 -1.95 15.23
N HIS A 98 -72.09 -1.27 15.31
CA HIS A 98 -72.31 0.01 14.62
C HIS A 98 -71.30 1.09 15.05
N ARG A 99 -71.01 1.18 16.35
CA ARG A 99 -70.03 2.14 16.90
C ARG A 99 -68.61 1.88 16.41
N THR A 100 -68.24 0.61 16.24
CA THR A 100 -66.91 0.21 15.78
C THR A 100 -66.72 0.60 14.32
N GLN A 101 -67.70 0.30 13.47
CA GLN A 101 -67.73 0.73 12.07
C GLN A 101 -67.67 2.25 11.93
N MET A 102 -68.42 2.99 12.78
CA MET A 102 -68.37 4.46 12.76
C MET A 102 -66.97 4.98 13.10
N LYS A 103 -66.30 4.44 14.13
CA LYS A 103 -64.93 4.83 14.48
C LYS A 103 -63.92 4.53 13.37
N GLU A 104 -64.02 3.37 12.73
CA GLU A 104 -63.17 3.00 11.60
C GLU A 104 -63.39 3.95 10.41
N SER A 105 -64.63 4.33 10.14
CA SER A 105 -64.96 5.32 9.09
C SER A 105 -64.48 6.74 9.40
N MET A 106 -64.29 7.08 10.68
CA MET A 106 -63.79 8.38 11.14
C MET A 106 -62.26 8.45 11.16
N GLN A 107 -61.56 7.35 10.84
CA GLN A 107 -60.11 7.37 10.73
C GLN A 107 -59.72 8.19 9.49
N ALA A 108 -58.96 9.28 9.69
CA ALA A 108 -58.58 10.17 8.61
C ALA A 108 -57.74 9.41 7.57
N LEU A 109 -58.29 9.21 6.36
CA LEU A 109 -57.65 8.59 5.19
C LEU A 109 -56.50 9.43 4.59
N ARG A 110 -55.93 10.37 5.36
CA ARG A 110 -54.78 11.17 4.93
C ARG A 110 -53.51 10.58 5.55
N PRO A 111 -52.80 9.66 4.88
CA PRO A 111 -51.44 9.36 5.26
C PRO A 111 -50.60 10.61 4.97
N TYR A 112 -50.18 11.31 6.02
CA TYR A 112 -49.06 12.23 5.88
C TYR A 112 -47.82 11.35 5.70
N GLU A 113 -47.37 11.16 4.45
CA GLU A 113 -46.01 10.67 4.19
C GLU A 113 -45.05 11.68 4.83
N LYS A 114 -44.47 11.31 5.98
CA LYS A 114 -43.30 12.00 6.52
C LYS A 114 -42.08 11.46 5.81
N GLU A 115 -41.55 12.23 4.86
CA GLU A 115 -40.21 11.98 4.34
C GLU A 115 -39.21 12.34 5.44
N ASP A 116 -38.56 11.32 6.02
CA ASP A 116 -37.65 11.47 7.16
C ASP A 116 -36.24 11.85 6.69
N THR A 117 -36.13 13.04 6.10
CA THR A 117 -34.86 13.58 5.56
C THR A 117 -33.82 13.83 6.65
N LEU A 118 -34.28 14.13 7.88
CA LEU A 118 -33.41 14.42 9.02
C LEU A 118 -32.58 13.21 9.44
N LYS A 119 -33.10 11.99 9.32
CA LYS A 119 -32.40 10.77 9.73
C LYS A 119 -31.09 10.59 8.95
N GLN A 120 -31.14 10.74 7.64
CA GLN A 120 -29.97 10.59 6.76
C GLN A 120 -28.92 11.67 7.08
N PHE A 121 -29.37 12.91 7.23
CA PHE A 121 -28.52 14.02 7.62
C PHE A 121 -27.78 13.75 8.95
N LEU A 122 -28.49 13.32 9.99
CA LEU A 122 -27.90 13.06 11.31
C LEU A 122 -26.90 11.89 11.29
N GLN A 123 -27.15 10.87 10.48
CA GLN A 123 -26.27 9.69 10.40
C GLN A 123 -24.98 9.99 9.62
N TYR A 124 -25.06 10.82 8.58
CA TYR A 124 -23.98 11.07 7.64
C TYR A 124 -23.47 12.51 7.62
N ASP A 125 -23.78 13.30 8.65
CA ASP A 125 -23.28 14.67 8.76
C ASP A 125 -21.76 14.70 8.63
N ARG A 126 -21.26 15.64 7.81
CA ARG A 126 -19.84 15.84 7.48
C ARG A 126 -19.12 14.64 6.84
N ARG A 127 -19.84 13.57 6.47
CA ARG A 127 -19.25 12.43 5.74
C ARG A 127 -19.33 12.69 4.25
N VAL A 128 -18.17 12.85 3.62
CA VAL A 128 -18.04 13.17 2.19
C VAL A 128 -17.11 12.17 1.55
N LEU A 129 -17.55 11.55 0.46
CA LEU A 129 -16.71 10.69 -0.35
C LEU A 129 -15.97 11.54 -1.38
N ARG A 130 -14.64 11.45 -1.42
CA ARG A 130 -13.79 12.20 -2.34
C ARG A 130 -13.16 11.25 -3.35
N PHE A 131 -13.39 11.53 -4.63
CA PHE A 131 -12.83 10.80 -5.77
C PHE A 131 -11.98 11.72 -6.64
N TYR A 132 -10.91 11.18 -7.20
CA TYR A 132 -10.10 11.84 -8.21
C TYR A 132 -10.53 11.37 -9.59
N CYS A 133 -10.87 12.35 -10.43
CA CYS A 133 -11.49 12.15 -11.71
C CYS A 133 -10.62 12.74 -12.81
N LEU A 134 -10.62 12.09 -13.96
CA LEU A 134 -10.00 12.59 -15.18
C LEU A 134 -11.10 12.90 -16.18
N TRP A 135 -11.12 14.13 -16.68
CA TRP A 135 -11.91 14.49 -17.86
C TRP A 135 -10.97 14.55 -19.06
N ASP A 136 -11.18 13.63 -20.00
CA ASP A 136 -10.48 13.59 -21.27
C ASP A 136 -11.31 14.33 -22.32
N ASP A 137 -10.80 15.50 -22.76
CA ASP A 137 -11.35 16.29 -23.86
C ASP A 137 -10.42 16.27 -25.08
N SER A 138 -9.44 15.35 -25.15
CA SER A 138 -8.41 15.34 -26.20
C SER A 138 -8.93 15.16 -27.63
N ASP A 139 -10.15 14.64 -27.79
CA ASP A 139 -10.85 14.57 -29.08
C ASP A 139 -11.24 15.95 -29.64
N SER A 140 -11.33 16.96 -28.78
CA SER A 140 -11.66 18.34 -29.15
C SER A 140 -10.41 19.08 -29.66
N MET A 141 -10.58 19.95 -30.67
CA MET A 141 -9.49 20.70 -31.34
C MET A 141 -8.55 21.46 -30.38
N PHE A 142 -9.05 21.88 -29.23
CA PHE A 142 -8.29 22.59 -28.19
C PHE A 142 -8.46 21.94 -26.81
N GLY A 143 -8.94 20.70 -26.79
CA GLY A 143 -9.20 20.00 -25.54
C GLY A 143 -7.92 19.41 -24.96
N ASP A 144 -7.98 19.17 -23.66
CA ASP A 144 -6.86 18.70 -22.87
C ASP A 144 -7.35 17.80 -21.74
N LEU A 145 -6.42 17.02 -21.19
CA LEU A 145 -6.66 16.14 -20.06
C LEU A 145 -6.70 16.96 -18.77
N ARG A 146 -7.85 16.97 -18.11
CA ARG A 146 -8.11 17.78 -16.91
C ARG A 146 -8.32 16.91 -15.68
N GLU A 147 -7.58 17.24 -14.63
CA GLU A 147 -7.72 16.60 -13.32
C GLU A 147 -8.81 17.32 -12.50
N MET A 148 -9.75 16.54 -11.98
CA MET A 148 -10.84 17.05 -11.15
C MET A 148 -11.01 16.21 -9.88
N VAL A 149 -11.65 16.81 -8.88
CA VAL A 149 -12.05 16.18 -7.63
C VAL A 149 -13.56 16.18 -7.54
N LEU A 150 -14.15 15.00 -7.38
CA LEU A 150 -15.57 14.81 -7.15
C LEU A 150 -15.79 14.57 -5.66
N HIS A 151 -16.70 15.35 -5.07
CA HIS A 151 -17.18 15.20 -3.71
C HIS A 151 -18.62 14.69 -3.74
N TYR A 152 -18.89 13.56 -3.11
CA TYR A 152 -20.22 12.99 -2.91
C TYR A 152 -20.61 13.14 -1.44
N PHE A 153 -21.67 13.89 -1.15
CA PHE A 153 -22.14 14.14 0.21
C PHE A 153 -23.19 13.10 0.61
N LEU A 154 -22.84 12.20 1.54
CA LEU A 154 -23.71 11.11 2.00
C LEU A 154 -24.97 11.59 2.74
N ALA A 155 -24.94 12.81 3.30
CA ALA A 155 -26.07 13.41 4.00
C ALA A 155 -27.28 13.66 3.09
N ASP A 156 -27.04 14.05 1.84
CA ASP A 156 -28.10 14.50 0.91
C ASP A 156 -28.02 13.86 -0.49
N ASP A 157 -27.07 12.94 -0.73
CA ASP A 157 -26.79 12.32 -2.03
C ASP A 157 -26.54 13.35 -3.16
N THR A 158 -25.73 14.36 -2.84
CA THR A 158 -25.37 15.44 -3.78
C THR A 158 -23.91 15.35 -4.20
N ILE A 159 -23.62 15.80 -5.42
CA ILE A 159 -22.29 15.78 -6.03
C ILE A 159 -21.82 17.21 -6.30
N GLU A 160 -20.57 17.50 -5.94
CA GLU A 160 -19.84 18.72 -6.28
C GLU A 160 -18.54 18.35 -7.00
N ILE A 161 -18.20 19.03 -8.09
CA ILE A 161 -16.97 18.76 -8.85
C ILE A 161 -16.11 20.01 -8.88
N ARG A 162 -14.83 19.85 -8.53
CA ARG A 162 -13.82 20.90 -8.52
C ARG A 162 -12.66 20.55 -9.45
N GLU A 163 -12.15 21.53 -10.18
CA GLU A 163 -10.97 21.38 -11.03
C GLU A 163 -9.69 21.58 -10.21
N ILE A 164 -8.68 20.73 -10.45
CA ILE A 164 -7.34 20.89 -9.85
C ILE A 164 -6.51 21.77 -10.78
N ILE A 165 -6.42 23.06 -10.46
CA ILE A 165 -5.63 24.02 -11.24
C ILE A 165 -4.19 24.02 -10.70
N ARG A 166 -3.25 23.48 -11.49
CA ARG A 166 -1.81 23.52 -11.15
C ARG A 166 -1.21 24.90 -11.47
N ALA A 167 -0.07 25.20 -10.88
CA ALA A 167 0.67 26.41 -11.20
C ALA A 167 1.09 26.43 -12.69
N ASN A 168 1.08 27.61 -13.30
CA ASN A 168 1.50 27.84 -14.69
C ASN A 168 0.64 27.12 -15.77
N VAL A 169 -0.63 26.79 -15.49
CA VAL A 169 -1.55 26.14 -16.45
C VAL A 169 -2.26 27.15 -17.38
N GLY A 170 -2.15 28.46 -17.10
CA GLY A 170 -2.74 29.50 -17.97
C GLY A 170 -4.27 29.59 -17.92
N ARG A 171 -4.91 28.99 -16.91
CA ARG A 171 -6.36 29.01 -16.70
C ARG A 171 -6.76 29.99 -15.61
N ASP A 172 -8.00 30.47 -15.70
CA ASP A 172 -8.60 31.29 -14.67
C ASP A 172 -8.81 30.49 -13.36
N ALA A 173 -8.70 31.17 -12.23
CA ALA A 173 -8.66 30.58 -10.89
C ALA A 173 -10.05 30.27 -10.32
N VAL A 174 -10.96 29.75 -11.16
CA VAL A 174 -12.30 29.32 -10.72
C VAL A 174 -12.30 27.80 -10.56
N PRO A 175 -12.05 27.27 -9.34
CA PRO A 175 -11.92 25.83 -9.14
C PRO A 175 -13.27 25.09 -9.18
N MET A 176 -14.40 25.79 -9.09
CA MET A 176 -15.71 25.14 -9.06
C MET A 176 -16.19 24.84 -10.49
N PHE A 177 -16.18 23.56 -10.86
CA PHE A 177 -16.66 23.10 -12.17
C PHE A 177 -18.16 22.79 -12.15
N LEU A 178 -18.63 22.13 -11.09
CA LEU A 178 -20.05 21.82 -10.86
C LEU A 178 -20.45 22.20 -9.43
N ARG A 179 -21.47 23.06 -9.30
CA ARG A 179 -22.07 23.38 -7.99
C ARG A 179 -22.74 22.14 -7.41
N ARG A 180 -22.68 21.99 -6.08
CA ARG A 180 -23.35 20.93 -5.31
C ARG A 180 -24.83 20.78 -5.72
N GLN A 181 -25.18 19.63 -6.27
CA GLN A 181 -26.54 19.25 -6.65
C GLN A 181 -26.67 17.74 -6.81
N LYS A 182 -27.90 17.21 -6.88
CA LYS A 182 -28.11 15.80 -7.26
C LYS A 182 -27.83 15.62 -8.74
N LEU A 183 -26.90 14.74 -9.09
CA LEU A 183 -26.48 14.52 -10.47
C LEU A 183 -27.35 13.44 -11.13
N PRO A 184 -28.09 13.74 -12.21
CA PRO A 184 -28.86 12.74 -12.92
C PRO A 184 -27.95 11.83 -13.75
N LYS A 185 -28.29 10.54 -13.85
CA LYS A 185 -27.53 9.56 -14.66
C LYS A 185 -27.63 9.85 -16.16
N GLU A 186 -28.80 10.32 -16.57
CA GLU A 186 -29.09 10.71 -17.94
C GLU A 186 -29.28 12.22 -18.01
N PRO A 187 -28.80 12.89 -19.08
CA PRO A 187 -29.00 14.32 -19.24
C PRO A 187 -30.50 14.61 -19.46
N VAL A 188 -31.15 15.15 -18.44
CA VAL A 188 -32.57 15.51 -18.52
C VAL A 188 -32.71 16.89 -19.14
N SER A 189 -33.63 17.04 -20.09
CA SER A 189 -33.99 18.33 -20.67
C SER A 189 -34.51 19.28 -19.59
N THR A 190 -34.28 20.60 -19.74
CA THR A 190 -34.83 21.60 -18.83
C THR A 190 -36.35 21.45 -18.70
N LEU A 191 -36.81 21.11 -17.50
CA LEU A 191 -38.24 20.95 -17.22
C LEU A 191 -38.90 22.32 -17.01
N GLN A 192 -40.16 22.44 -17.39
CA GLN A 192 -40.96 23.64 -17.14
C GLN A 192 -41.12 23.88 -15.63
N PRO A 193 -41.14 25.14 -15.16
CA PRO A 193 -41.42 25.47 -13.76
C PRO A 193 -42.73 24.81 -13.29
N GLY A 194 -42.70 24.17 -12.12
CA GLY A 194 -43.86 23.48 -11.55
C GLY A 194 -44.08 22.04 -11.99
N ARG A 195 -43.29 21.52 -12.96
CA ARG A 195 -43.35 20.10 -13.36
C ARG A 195 -42.71 19.15 -12.34
N MET A 196 -41.79 19.65 -11.53
CA MET A 196 -41.15 18.95 -10.41
C MET A 196 -41.58 19.62 -9.10
N THR A 197 -42.60 19.07 -8.45
CA THR A 197 -43.06 19.51 -7.12
C THR A 197 -43.16 18.29 -6.21
N GLY A 198 -42.86 18.45 -4.92
CA GLY A 198 -42.98 17.35 -3.95
C GLY A 198 -44.41 16.83 -3.78
N ARG A 199 -45.40 17.60 -4.23
CA ARG A 199 -46.81 17.22 -4.27
C ARG A 199 -47.40 17.62 -5.61
N THR A 200 -47.96 16.65 -6.33
CA THR A 200 -48.73 16.88 -7.56
C THR A 200 -50.18 17.20 -7.19
N VAL A 201 -50.82 18.05 -7.99
CA VAL A 201 -52.24 18.38 -7.83
C VAL A 201 -53.02 17.52 -8.82
N LEU A 202 -53.97 16.73 -8.32
CA LEU A 202 -54.86 15.92 -9.15
C LEU A 202 -55.91 16.82 -9.83
N ASN A 203 -56.52 17.72 -9.06
CA ASN A 203 -57.56 18.62 -9.57
C ASN A 203 -57.56 19.96 -8.83
N VAL A 204 -57.83 21.05 -9.55
CA VAL A 204 -58.02 22.39 -9.00
C VAL A 204 -59.49 22.78 -9.16
N PHE A 205 -60.16 23.10 -8.07
CA PHE A 205 -61.55 23.54 -8.03
C PHE A 205 -61.63 25.03 -7.63
N GLY A 206 -62.33 25.82 -8.44
CA GLY A 206 -62.61 27.24 -8.17
C GLY A 206 -61.65 28.24 -8.85
N PRO A 207 -61.92 29.55 -8.72
CA PRO A 207 -61.14 30.61 -9.36
C PRO A 207 -59.71 30.67 -8.79
N MET A 208 -58.74 30.99 -9.65
CA MET A 208 -57.32 31.15 -9.27
C MET A 208 -57.17 32.31 -8.27
N GLY A 209 -56.97 32.00 -6.98
CA GLY A 209 -56.81 32.98 -5.91
C GLY A 209 -57.29 32.48 -4.54
N HIS A 210 -57.62 33.41 -3.64
CA HIS A 210 -58.16 33.09 -2.32
C HIS A 210 -59.56 32.46 -2.45
N GLY A 211 -59.66 31.16 -2.14
CA GLY A 211 -60.91 30.39 -2.20
C GLY A 211 -60.86 29.12 -3.07
N GLY A 212 -59.78 28.93 -3.85
CA GLY A 212 -59.57 27.70 -4.60
C GLY A 212 -59.29 26.48 -3.71
N ARG A 213 -59.94 25.35 -3.99
CA ARG A 213 -59.68 24.06 -3.36
C ARG A 213 -58.94 23.17 -4.35
N TRP A 214 -57.79 22.62 -3.97
CA TRP A 214 -57.11 21.61 -4.77
C TRP A 214 -57.13 20.25 -4.07
N ILE A 215 -57.22 19.19 -4.87
CA ILE A 215 -57.02 17.82 -4.43
C ILE A 215 -55.60 17.43 -4.83
N LEU A 216 -54.82 16.97 -3.85
CA LEU A 216 -53.49 16.44 -4.08
C LEU A 216 -53.59 15.04 -4.70
N ASP A 217 -52.71 14.76 -5.65
CA ASP A 217 -52.57 13.42 -6.22
C ASP A 217 -51.71 12.57 -5.28
N SER A 218 -52.37 11.64 -4.57
CA SER A 218 -51.71 10.71 -3.65
C SER A 218 -50.93 9.60 -4.35
N LEU A 219 -51.24 9.33 -5.62
CA LEU A 219 -50.60 8.26 -6.39
C LEU A 219 -49.37 8.76 -7.17
N LYS A 220 -49.13 10.07 -7.19
CA LYS A 220 -48.00 10.73 -7.87
C LYS A 220 -47.86 10.23 -9.33
N THR A 221 -48.98 9.98 -10.02
CA THR A 221 -49.00 9.30 -11.33
C THR A 221 -48.36 10.13 -12.46
N GLY A 222 -48.22 11.44 -12.25
CA GLY A 222 -47.51 12.36 -13.16
C GLY A 222 -46.10 12.77 -12.70
N ALA A 223 -45.55 12.17 -11.62
CA ALA A 223 -44.23 12.55 -11.12
C ALA A 223 -43.12 12.07 -12.05
N VAL A 224 -42.25 13.00 -12.46
CA VAL A 224 -41.09 12.68 -13.29
C VAL A 224 -40.01 12.03 -12.40
N HIS A 225 -39.86 10.72 -12.51
CA HIS A 225 -38.80 10.00 -11.81
C HIS A 225 -37.47 10.18 -12.54
N ILE A 226 -36.54 10.90 -11.91
CA ILE A 226 -35.16 11.05 -12.38
C ILE A 226 -34.27 10.12 -11.56
N ASN A 227 -33.51 9.27 -12.24
CA ASN A 227 -32.50 8.44 -11.62
C ASN A 227 -31.24 9.26 -11.37
N TYR A 228 -30.89 9.43 -10.10
CA TYR A 228 -29.67 10.11 -9.68
C TYR A 228 -28.55 9.10 -9.42
N TYR A 229 -27.30 9.55 -9.53
CA TYR A 229 -26.15 8.77 -9.09
C TYR A 229 -26.22 8.55 -7.57
N THR A 230 -25.99 7.30 -7.16
CA THR A 230 -25.80 6.94 -5.75
C THR A 230 -24.34 6.57 -5.50
N ASP A 231 -23.98 6.39 -4.23
CA ASP A 231 -22.64 5.91 -3.87
C ASP A 231 -22.34 4.53 -4.47
N ALA A 232 -23.33 3.65 -4.62
CA ALA A 232 -23.11 2.33 -5.26
C ALA A 232 -22.60 2.43 -6.72
N ASP A 233 -22.89 3.52 -7.43
CA ASP A 233 -22.47 3.70 -8.83
C ASP A 233 -21.02 4.22 -8.96
N LEU A 234 -20.42 4.71 -7.88
CA LEU A 234 -19.14 5.43 -7.88
C LEU A 234 -18.00 4.48 -7.50
N THR A 235 -17.44 3.78 -8.48
CA THR A 235 -16.31 2.86 -8.28
C THR A 235 -15.08 3.28 -9.09
N ILE A 236 -13.88 2.89 -8.65
CA ILE A 236 -12.65 3.18 -9.41
C ILE A 236 -12.74 2.47 -10.78
N GLY A 237 -12.45 3.19 -11.86
CA GLY A 237 -12.58 2.74 -13.24
C GLY A 237 -13.95 3.00 -13.87
N SER A 238 -14.96 3.40 -13.09
CA SER A 238 -16.26 3.78 -13.62
C SER A 238 -16.20 5.13 -14.35
N VAL A 239 -17.03 5.27 -15.39
CA VAL A 239 -17.18 6.51 -16.15
C VAL A 239 -18.53 7.16 -15.83
N ILE A 240 -18.48 8.36 -15.26
CA ILE A 240 -19.66 9.14 -14.86
C ILE A 240 -20.01 10.13 -15.96
N ASN A 241 -21.30 10.25 -16.26
CA ASN A 241 -21.80 11.26 -17.18
C ASN A 241 -22.22 12.52 -16.41
N VAL A 242 -21.49 13.61 -16.60
CA VAL A 242 -21.77 14.92 -16.00
C VAL A 242 -22.29 15.84 -17.11
N TRP A 243 -23.61 15.87 -17.29
CA TRP A 243 -24.28 16.70 -18.29
C TRP A 243 -23.72 16.55 -19.72
N GLY A 244 -23.37 15.32 -20.12
CA GLY A 244 -22.82 14.99 -21.43
C GLY A 244 -21.29 14.83 -21.46
N ARG A 245 -20.59 15.19 -20.39
CA ARG A 245 -19.13 15.00 -20.26
C ARG A 245 -18.81 13.71 -19.51
N LYS A 246 -17.89 12.92 -20.05
CA LYS A 246 -17.47 11.64 -19.46
C LYS A 246 -16.30 11.86 -18.51
N PHE A 247 -16.49 11.50 -17.25
CA PHE A 247 -15.49 11.59 -16.19
C PHE A 247 -15.04 10.19 -15.77
N LEU A 248 -13.76 9.88 -15.89
CA LEU A 248 -13.18 8.63 -15.43
C LEU A 248 -12.73 8.77 -13.97
N LEU A 249 -13.27 7.95 -13.07
CA LEU A 249 -12.75 7.85 -11.70
C LEU A 249 -11.47 7.01 -11.69
N PHE A 250 -10.33 7.60 -11.32
CA PHE A 250 -9.05 6.88 -11.34
C PHE A 250 -8.46 6.63 -9.95
N ASP A 251 -8.83 7.40 -8.93
CA ASP A 251 -8.38 7.21 -7.55
C ASP A 251 -9.43 7.74 -6.56
N CYS A 252 -9.29 7.38 -5.28
CA CYS A 252 -10.21 7.78 -4.21
C CYS A 252 -9.48 7.97 -2.87
N ASP A 253 -10.08 8.73 -1.97
CA ASP A 253 -9.49 9.08 -0.68
C ASP A 253 -9.50 7.93 0.33
N GLU A 254 -8.66 7.97 1.36
CA GLU A 254 -8.56 6.91 2.38
C GLU A 254 -9.91 6.64 3.07
N TYR A 255 -10.61 7.71 3.47
CA TYR A 255 -11.95 7.62 4.06
C TYR A 255 -12.96 6.91 3.13
N THR A 256 -12.85 7.12 1.82
CA THR A 256 -13.74 6.45 0.88
C THR A 256 -13.45 4.95 0.81
N LYS A 257 -12.18 4.55 0.81
CA LYS A 257 -11.79 3.14 0.81
C LYS A 257 -12.39 2.41 2.01
N GLU A 258 -12.27 2.99 3.20
CA GLU A 258 -12.89 2.46 4.43
C GLU A 258 -14.41 2.38 4.35
N HIS A 259 -15.06 3.41 3.80
CA HIS A 259 -16.51 3.44 3.63
C HIS A 259 -17.01 2.33 2.71
N TYR A 260 -16.37 2.13 1.55
CA TYR A 260 -16.74 1.08 0.61
C TYR A 260 -16.41 -0.31 1.13
N GLN A 261 -15.33 -0.46 1.88
CA GLN A 261 -15.01 -1.71 2.57
C GLN A 261 -16.07 -2.06 3.61
N THR A 262 -16.52 -1.09 4.42
CA THR A 262 -17.51 -1.31 5.48
C THR A 262 -18.92 -1.55 4.93
N LYS A 263 -19.34 -0.76 3.92
CA LYS A 263 -20.71 -0.79 3.39
C LYS A 263 -20.91 -1.85 2.30
N PHE A 264 -19.94 -2.02 1.40
CA PHE A 264 -20.06 -2.87 0.21
C PHE A 264 -19.10 -4.07 0.21
N GLY A 265 -18.14 -4.15 1.14
CA GLY A 265 -17.15 -5.23 1.19
C GLY A 265 -16.12 -5.20 0.05
N VAL A 266 -15.96 -4.05 -0.61
CA VAL A 266 -15.01 -3.88 -1.73
C VAL A 266 -13.62 -3.64 -1.18
N ASN A 267 -12.64 -4.42 -1.66
CA ASN A 267 -11.22 -4.32 -1.26
C ASN A 267 -10.29 -3.89 -2.40
N ASP A 268 -10.77 -3.84 -3.64
CA ASP A 268 -9.96 -3.49 -4.80
C ASP A 268 -10.06 -1.98 -5.08
N PHE A 269 -8.98 -1.25 -4.74
CA PHE A 269 -8.88 0.19 -4.93
C PHE A 269 -7.59 0.58 -5.66
N GLN A 270 -7.16 -0.24 -6.64
CA GLN A 270 -5.96 0.05 -7.41
C GLN A 270 -6.12 1.35 -8.23
N PRO A 271 -5.25 2.36 -8.03
CA PRO A 271 -5.35 3.61 -8.77
C PRO A 271 -4.95 3.40 -10.23
N ILE A 272 -5.74 3.94 -11.15
CA ILE A 272 -5.48 3.83 -12.59
C ILE A 272 -4.40 4.84 -12.97
N LYS A 273 -3.24 4.33 -13.42
CA LYS A 273 -2.17 5.16 -13.95
C LYS A 273 -2.54 5.67 -15.35
N TYR A 274 -2.74 6.97 -15.49
CA TYR A 274 -3.04 7.61 -16.77
C TYR A 274 -1.89 8.47 -17.32
N LYS A 275 -0.86 8.77 -16.51
CA LYS A 275 0.34 9.49 -16.96
C LYS A 275 1.45 8.50 -17.27
N SER A 276 2.09 8.66 -18.42
CA SER A 276 3.40 8.05 -18.69
C SER A 276 4.44 8.70 -17.78
N ASP A 277 5.39 7.89 -17.28
CA ASP A 277 6.54 8.42 -16.55
C ASP A 277 7.28 9.45 -17.43
N PRO A 278 7.72 10.59 -16.87
CA PRO A 278 8.48 11.56 -17.64
C PRO A 278 9.72 10.87 -18.22
N GLY A 279 9.84 10.89 -19.54
CA GLY A 279 10.98 10.30 -20.23
C GLY A 279 12.27 10.88 -19.68
N GLN A 280 13.19 10.02 -19.23
CA GLN A 280 14.50 10.50 -18.83
C GLN A 280 15.16 11.18 -20.03
N PRO A 281 15.74 12.38 -19.87
CA PRO A 281 16.48 13.02 -20.94
C PRO A 281 17.61 12.07 -21.36
N LYS A 282 17.76 11.84 -22.66
CA LYS A 282 18.85 10.99 -23.17
C LYS A 282 20.18 11.57 -22.69
N PRO A 283 21.03 10.79 -22.00
CA PRO A 283 22.34 11.27 -21.59
C PRO A 283 23.14 11.64 -22.84
N ARG A 284 23.89 12.74 -22.75
CA ARG A 284 24.77 13.16 -23.84
C ARG A 284 26.02 12.29 -23.79
N GLU A 285 26.33 11.63 -24.90
CA GLU A 285 27.57 10.87 -25.05
C GLU A 285 28.75 11.83 -25.23
N ILE A 286 29.87 11.53 -24.58
CA ILE A 286 31.11 12.31 -24.72
C ILE A 286 31.77 11.85 -26.04
N PRO A 287 32.14 12.77 -26.94
CA PRO A 287 32.77 12.40 -28.20
C PRO A 287 34.14 11.75 -27.96
N PRO A 288 34.61 10.89 -28.90
CA PRO A 288 35.94 10.31 -28.80
C PRO A 288 37.02 11.39 -28.84
N TYR A 289 38.14 11.11 -28.16
CA TYR A 289 39.28 12.00 -28.08
C TYR A 289 39.88 12.29 -29.47
N ASN A 290 40.18 13.56 -29.75
CA ASN A 290 40.60 14.04 -31.07
C ASN A 290 42.11 13.94 -31.36
N GLY A 291 42.92 13.48 -30.40
CA GLY A 291 44.38 13.32 -30.55
C GLY A 291 45.22 14.56 -30.23
N PHE A 292 44.62 15.68 -29.83
CA PHE A 292 45.34 16.91 -29.47
C PHE A 292 45.31 17.17 -27.96
N GLY A 293 46.40 17.68 -27.40
CA GLY A 293 46.50 17.97 -25.96
C GLY A 293 46.49 16.70 -25.09
N SER A 294 45.99 16.77 -23.87
CA SER A 294 45.71 15.59 -23.04
C SER A 294 44.24 15.20 -23.12
N GLU A 295 43.93 13.93 -22.85
CA GLU A 295 42.56 13.42 -22.80
C GLU A 295 41.73 14.16 -21.73
N GLU A 296 42.36 14.44 -20.58
CA GLU A 296 41.76 15.17 -19.47
C GLU A 296 41.39 16.62 -19.86
N ASP A 297 42.28 17.32 -20.56
CA ASP A 297 42.08 18.70 -21.01
C ASP A 297 41.04 18.81 -22.14
N SER A 298 41.06 17.85 -23.07
CA SER A 298 40.06 17.77 -24.14
C SER A 298 38.66 17.44 -23.60
N LEU A 299 38.57 16.62 -22.55
CA LEU A 299 37.31 16.32 -21.87
C LEU A 299 36.73 17.57 -21.19
N CYS A 300 37.58 18.40 -20.56
CA CYS A 300 37.15 19.67 -19.98
C CYS A 300 36.51 20.61 -21.01
N SER A 301 36.99 20.58 -22.25
CA SER A 301 36.41 21.35 -23.36
C SER A 301 35.01 20.85 -23.78
N CYS A 302 34.73 19.55 -23.61
CA CYS A 302 33.42 18.96 -23.90
C CYS A 302 32.40 19.20 -22.76
N LEU A 303 32.89 19.35 -21.52
CA LEU A 303 32.03 19.52 -20.34
C LEU A 303 31.47 20.94 -20.19
N GLY A 304 32.17 21.96 -20.68
CA GLY A 304 31.76 23.36 -20.51
C GLY A 304 32.26 24.27 -21.62
N LEU A 305 31.47 25.31 -21.92
CA LEU A 305 31.82 26.32 -22.93
C LEU A 305 33.13 27.05 -22.61
N ILE A 306 33.38 27.31 -21.33
CA ILE A 306 34.64 27.87 -20.85
C ILE A 306 35.44 26.72 -20.25
N PRO A 307 36.50 26.25 -20.93
CA PRO A 307 37.29 25.13 -20.42
C PRO A 307 37.95 25.55 -19.11
N LYS A 308 37.84 24.68 -18.12
CA LYS A 308 38.56 24.81 -16.86
C LYS A 308 39.76 23.88 -16.91
N PRO A 309 40.94 24.31 -16.40
CA PRO A 309 42.08 23.42 -16.35
C PRO A 309 41.73 22.17 -15.52
N PRO A 310 42.17 20.98 -15.95
CA PRO A 310 41.96 19.76 -15.19
C PRO A 310 42.61 19.90 -13.81
N LYS A 311 41.93 19.39 -12.79
CA LYS A 311 42.46 19.40 -11.42
C LYS A 311 43.24 18.11 -11.20
N HIS A 312 44.51 18.25 -10.82
CA HIS A 312 45.31 17.11 -10.37
C HIS A 312 44.84 16.64 -9.00
N ASP A 313 45.08 15.36 -8.70
CA ASP A 313 44.74 14.75 -7.41
C ASP A 313 45.69 15.24 -6.30
N PHE A 314 45.45 16.46 -5.82
CA PHE A 314 46.26 17.09 -4.79
C PHE A 314 46.35 16.27 -3.50
N ILE A 315 45.31 15.51 -3.15
CA ILE A 315 45.30 14.65 -1.96
C ILE A 315 46.35 13.54 -2.11
N LYS A 316 46.37 12.86 -3.26
CA LYS A 316 47.35 11.81 -3.56
C LYS A 316 48.78 12.36 -3.58
N PHE A 317 48.97 13.53 -4.19
CA PHE A 317 50.24 14.23 -4.17
C PHE A 317 50.69 14.53 -2.73
N MET A 318 49.80 15.11 -1.92
CA MET A 318 50.09 15.49 -0.54
C MET A 318 50.31 14.30 0.39
N GLU A 319 49.72 13.12 0.15
CA GLU A 319 49.93 11.95 1.00
C GLU A 319 51.21 11.18 0.62
N LYS A 320 51.51 11.10 -0.68
CA LYS A 320 52.62 10.29 -1.20
C LYS A 320 53.94 11.05 -1.30
N ASP A 321 53.94 12.38 -1.18
CA ASP A 321 55.14 13.23 -1.30
C ASP A 321 55.39 14.12 -0.05
N ARG A 322 54.58 14.02 1.02
CA ARG A 322 54.65 14.95 2.18
C ARG A 322 55.89 14.85 3.06
N HIS A 323 56.61 13.72 3.05
CA HIS A 323 57.73 13.49 3.97
C HIS A 323 59.05 14.03 3.39
N GLY A 324 59.15 15.35 3.22
CA GLY A 324 60.43 16.02 2.94
C GLY A 324 61.08 15.64 1.59
N LEU A 325 62.37 15.28 1.61
CA LEU A 325 63.15 14.85 0.42
C LEU A 325 62.89 13.40 -0.01
N ASP A 326 62.10 12.63 0.76
CA ASP A 326 61.84 11.22 0.49
C ASP A 326 60.53 11.06 -0.29
N SER A 327 60.61 11.31 -1.61
CA SER A 327 59.53 10.93 -2.52
C SER A 327 59.35 9.41 -2.47
N ASN A 328 58.12 8.94 -2.23
CA ASN A 328 57.78 7.52 -2.25
C ASN A 328 57.83 7.00 -3.70
N VAL A 329 59.03 6.62 -4.14
CA VAL A 329 59.31 6.13 -5.49
C VAL A 329 59.60 4.64 -5.42
N LEU A 330 58.83 3.84 -6.17
CA LEU A 330 59.08 2.41 -6.30
C LEU A 330 60.10 2.20 -7.40
N ARG A 331 61.26 1.62 -7.05
CA ARG A 331 62.35 1.37 -8.00
C ARG A 331 62.44 -0.13 -8.27
N PHE A 332 62.54 -0.47 -9.54
CA PHE A 332 62.61 -1.82 -10.04
C PHE A 332 63.79 -1.95 -10.99
N MET A 333 64.53 -3.05 -10.88
CA MET A 333 65.53 -3.44 -11.86
C MET A 333 64.85 -4.25 -12.96
N ALA A 334 65.10 -3.91 -14.21
CA ALA A 334 64.54 -4.58 -15.36
C ALA A 334 65.60 -4.85 -16.43
N LYS A 335 65.32 -5.83 -17.27
CA LYS A 335 66.09 -6.13 -18.48
C LYS A 335 65.20 -5.93 -19.70
N MET A 336 65.78 -5.54 -20.82
CA MET A 336 65.04 -5.44 -22.06
C MET A 336 64.87 -6.82 -22.69
N ASP A 337 63.63 -7.15 -23.06
CA ASP A 337 63.28 -8.37 -23.79
C ASP A 337 63.30 -8.05 -25.29
N SER A 338 64.46 -8.20 -25.91
CA SER A 338 64.69 -7.87 -27.32
C SER A 338 65.62 -8.89 -27.95
N ASP A 339 65.33 -9.34 -29.18
CA ASP A 339 66.14 -10.34 -29.90
C ASP A 339 67.59 -9.90 -30.20
N ARG A 340 67.94 -8.63 -30.00
CA ARG A 340 69.29 -8.11 -30.25
C ARG A 340 70.23 -8.49 -29.10
N PRO A 341 71.35 -9.19 -29.36
CA PRO A 341 72.25 -9.68 -28.32
C PRO A 341 72.92 -8.55 -27.50
N ILE A 342 73.02 -7.36 -28.08
CA ILE A 342 73.56 -6.16 -27.42
C ILE A 342 72.61 -5.66 -26.32
N ASP A 343 71.30 -5.82 -26.51
CA ASP A 343 70.29 -5.29 -25.59
C ASP A 343 69.97 -6.24 -24.42
N HIS A 344 70.22 -7.55 -24.59
CA HIS A 344 69.97 -8.56 -23.55
C HIS A 344 70.75 -8.33 -22.26
N ASN A 345 71.95 -7.76 -22.37
CA ASN A 345 72.85 -7.52 -21.23
C ASN A 345 72.65 -6.15 -20.58
N ARG A 346 71.71 -5.33 -21.10
CA ARG A 346 71.45 -3.99 -20.56
C ARG A 346 70.46 -4.08 -19.40
N HIS A 347 70.83 -3.42 -18.30
CA HIS A 347 70.00 -3.31 -17.12
C HIS A 347 69.40 -1.91 -17.04
N PHE A 348 68.13 -1.82 -16.66
CA PHE A 348 67.39 -0.58 -16.55
C PHE A 348 66.78 -0.48 -15.15
N ILE A 349 66.73 0.73 -14.62
CA ILE A 349 66.04 1.06 -13.38
C ILE A 349 64.74 1.75 -13.76
N ILE A 350 63.63 1.07 -13.53
CA ILE A 350 62.28 1.62 -13.69
C ILE A 350 61.88 2.25 -12.36
N SER A 351 61.65 3.56 -12.35
CA SER A 351 61.19 4.30 -11.18
C SER A 351 59.74 4.72 -11.40
N TYR A 352 58.83 4.24 -10.55
CA TYR A 352 57.42 4.61 -10.52
C TYR A 352 57.15 5.62 -9.40
N PHE A 353 56.62 6.78 -9.76
CA PHE A 353 56.30 7.85 -8.81
C PHE A 353 54.85 7.74 -8.36
N LEU A 354 54.63 7.42 -7.08
CA LEU A 354 53.29 7.23 -6.51
C LEU A 354 52.47 8.52 -6.42
N CYS A 355 53.09 9.69 -6.53
CA CYS A 355 52.40 10.98 -6.41
C CYS A 355 51.60 11.35 -7.66
N ASP A 356 52.07 10.98 -8.85
CA ASP A 356 51.47 11.37 -10.13
C ASP A 356 51.31 10.21 -11.14
N ASP A 357 51.64 8.98 -10.73
CA ASP A 357 51.57 7.76 -11.57
C ASP A 357 52.45 7.84 -12.83
N THR A 358 53.60 8.49 -12.71
CA THR A 358 54.57 8.60 -13.81
C THR A 358 55.68 7.55 -13.68
N ILE A 359 56.24 7.19 -14.83
CA ILE A 359 57.32 6.20 -14.94
C ILE A 359 58.54 6.88 -15.56
N LEU A 360 59.71 6.63 -14.97
CA LEU A 360 61.02 7.02 -15.49
C LEU A 360 61.85 5.75 -15.68
N VAL A 361 62.52 5.61 -16.83
CA VAL A 361 63.44 4.50 -17.08
C VAL A 361 64.86 5.05 -17.20
N TYR A 362 65.75 4.58 -16.33
CA TYR A 362 67.14 5.04 -16.27
C TYR A 362 68.10 3.87 -16.45
N GLU A 363 69.04 4.01 -17.38
CA GLU A 363 70.11 3.04 -17.61
C GLU A 363 71.38 3.48 -16.86
N PRO A 364 71.84 2.73 -15.84
CA PRO A 364 73.08 3.04 -15.15
C PRO A 364 74.29 2.89 -16.10
N PRO A 365 75.27 3.83 -16.05
CA PRO A 365 76.44 3.76 -16.91
C PRO A 365 77.37 2.61 -16.51
N GLN A 366 77.66 1.70 -17.44
CA GLN A 366 78.59 0.58 -17.22
C GLN A 366 79.93 0.84 -17.91
N ARG A 367 81.04 0.75 -17.15
CA ARG A 367 82.40 0.88 -17.70
C ARG A 367 82.65 -0.22 -18.73
N ASN A 368 83.34 0.12 -19.82
CA ASN A 368 83.74 -0.79 -20.91
C ASN A 368 82.57 -1.45 -21.68
N SER A 369 81.33 -0.94 -21.56
CA SER A 369 80.17 -1.45 -22.30
C SER A 369 80.06 -0.92 -23.74
N GLY A 370 80.68 0.23 -24.04
CA GLY A 370 80.53 0.93 -25.31
C GLY A 370 79.18 1.64 -25.50
N ILE A 371 78.30 1.63 -24.49
CA ILE A 371 76.97 2.24 -24.50
C ILE A 371 76.95 3.43 -23.52
N ILE A 372 76.42 4.57 -23.96
CA ILE A 372 76.22 5.74 -23.10
C ILE A 372 74.96 5.48 -22.26
N GLY A 373 75.14 5.28 -20.95
CA GLY A 373 74.03 5.21 -20.01
C GLY A 373 73.36 6.58 -19.80
N GLY A 374 72.21 6.59 -19.14
CA GLY A 374 71.45 7.80 -18.86
C GLY A 374 69.95 7.55 -18.80
N LYS A 375 69.15 8.61 -18.93
CA LYS A 375 67.69 8.50 -19.00
C LYS A 375 67.30 7.84 -20.33
N PHE A 376 66.79 6.62 -20.26
CA PHE A 376 66.25 5.90 -21.41
C PHE A 376 64.84 6.38 -21.76
N LEU A 377 64.03 6.64 -20.73
CA LEU A 377 62.70 7.26 -20.86
C LEU A 377 62.57 8.36 -19.81
N GLU A 378 62.21 9.56 -20.24
CA GLU A 378 61.90 10.66 -19.33
C GLU A 378 60.56 10.45 -18.61
N ARG A 379 60.45 11.03 -17.41
CA ARG A 379 59.29 10.89 -16.51
C ARG A 379 58.00 11.27 -17.26
N SER A 380 57.15 10.27 -17.50
CA SER A 380 55.90 10.46 -18.22
C SER A 380 54.88 9.38 -17.82
N ARG A 381 53.59 9.63 -18.09
CA ARG A 381 52.54 8.61 -17.96
C ARG A 381 52.52 7.76 -19.23
N ILE A 382 52.53 6.44 -19.06
CA ILE A 382 52.60 5.50 -20.18
C ILE A 382 51.28 4.74 -20.28
N LYS A 383 50.74 4.64 -21.50
CA LYS A 383 49.53 3.87 -21.76
C LYS A 383 49.84 2.39 -21.92
N VAL A 384 48.93 1.55 -21.43
CA VAL A 384 48.96 0.10 -21.68
C VAL A 384 48.67 -0.14 -23.17
N PRO A 385 49.37 -1.08 -23.83
CA PRO A 385 49.20 -1.35 -25.27
C PRO A 385 47.75 -1.72 -25.65
N ASP A 386 46.99 -2.31 -24.73
CA ASP A 386 45.58 -2.71 -24.94
C ASP A 386 44.59 -1.54 -24.95
N GLY A 387 45.05 -0.31 -24.68
CA GLY A 387 44.19 0.88 -24.63
C GLY A 387 43.28 0.95 -23.39
N SER A 388 43.49 0.07 -22.41
CA SER A 388 42.74 0.00 -21.15
C SER A 388 43.03 1.15 -20.17
N GLY A 389 43.99 2.02 -20.49
CA GLY A 389 44.34 3.19 -19.70
C GLY A 389 45.85 3.36 -19.53
N TYR A 390 46.26 3.87 -18.38
CA TYR A 390 47.66 4.09 -18.00
C TYR A 390 48.16 2.98 -17.08
N TYR A 391 49.47 2.67 -17.16
CA TYR A 391 50.10 1.71 -16.24
C TYR A 391 49.94 2.18 -14.79
N SER A 392 49.52 1.26 -13.93
CA SER A 392 49.38 1.48 -12.50
C SER A 392 50.54 0.83 -11.74
N SER A 393 50.73 1.20 -10.47
CA SER A 393 51.70 0.53 -9.59
C SER A 393 51.44 -0.97 -9.45
N ARG A 394 50.19 -1.42 -9.66
CA ARG A 394 49.77 -2.82 -9.60
C ARG A 394 50.34 -3.69 -10.72
N ASP A 395 50.64 -3.07 -11.86
CA ASP A 395 51.15 -3.76 -13.04
C ASP A 395 52.66 -3.98 -12.94
N LEU A 396 53.32 -3.34 -11.97
CA LEU A 396 54.76 -3.39 -11.74
C LEU A 396 55.09 -4.32 -10.56
N PHE A 397 55.45 -5.57 -10.87
CA PHE A 397 55.91 -6.55 -9.90
C PHE A 397 57.05 -7.39 -10.48
N ILE A 398 57.79 -8.10 -9.63
CA ILE A 398 58.95 -8.90 -10.06
C ILE A 398 58.47 -10.08 -10.93
N GLY A 399 59.08 -10.23 -12.10
CA GLY A 399 58.68 -11.18 -13.14
C GLY A 399 57.62 -10.64 -14.12
N ALA A 400 57.13 -9.41 -13.92
CA ALA A 400 56.17 -8.81 -14.85
C ALA A 400 56.84 -8.43 -16.18
N HIS A 401 56.13 -8.69 -17.28
CA HIS A 401 56.47 -8.20 -18.62
C HIS A 401 55.72 -6.90 -18.88
N VAL A 402 56.45 -5.79 -19.02
CA VAL A 402 55.87 -4.46 -19.24
C VAL A 402 56.34 -3.91 -20.58
N GLU A 403 55.42 -3.34 -21.35
CA GLU A 403 55.73 -2.74 -22.65
C GLU A 403 55.62 -1.22 -22.57
N PHE A 404 56.77 -0.53 -22.66
CA PHE A 404 56.84 0.93 -22.66
C PHE A 404 57.25 1.41 -24.05
N LEU A 405 56.37 2.15 -24.73
CA LEU A 405 56.62 2.72 -26.06
C LEU A 405 57.19 1.70 -27.07
N LYS A 406 56.61 0.49 -27.12
CA LYS A 406 57.02 -0.66 -27.96
C LYS A 406 58.33 -1.36 -27.54
N HIS A 407 58.92 -0.97 -26.41
CA HIS A 407 60.04 -1.69 -25.80
C HIS A 407 59.50 -2.58 -24.68
N LYS A 408 59.80 -3.87 -24.76
CA LYS A 408 59.42 -4.86 -23.75
C LYS A 408 60.51 -4.95 -22.69
N PHE A 409 60.11 -4.89 -21.43
CA PHE A 409 60.98 -5.03 -20.29
C PHE A 409 60.47 -6.15 -19.38
N ILE A 410 61.39 -6.91 -18.82
CA ILE A 410 61.12 -7.90 -17.79
C ILE A 410 61.67 -7.34 -16.48
N ILE A 411 60.80 -7.16 -15.50
CA ILE A 411 61.22 -6.74 -14.17
C ILE A 411 61.90 -7.92 -13.49
N THR A 412 63.19 -7.80 -13.22
CA THR A 412 63.99 -8.87 -12.62
C THR A 412 64.12 -8.74 -11.11
N ASP A 413 64.13 -7.52 -10.59
CA ASP A 413 64.33 -7.27 -9.16
C ASP A 413 63.64 -5.96 -8.72
N ALA A 414 63.49 -5.75 -7.41
CA ALA A 414 62.89 -4.56 -6.82
C ALA A 414 63.72 -4.04 -5.65
N ASP A 415 63.72 -2.71 -5.47
CA ASP A 415 64.35 -2.08 -4.31
C ASP A 415 63.66 -2.51 -3.00
N GLU A 416 64.39 -2.55 -1.90
CA GLU A 416 63.88 -3.05 -0.62
C GLU A 416 62.68 -2.22 -0.14
N TYR A 417 62.74 -0.92 -0.35
CA TYR A 417 61.63 0.00 -0.10
C TYR A 417 60.39 -0.36 -0.94
N ALA A 418 60.58 -0.71 -2.22
CA ALA A 418 59.48 -1.04 -3.12
C ALA A 418 58.78 -2.34 -2.69
N VAL A 419 59.55 -3.38 -2.34
CA VAL A 419 59.01 -4.64 -1.82
C VAL A 419 58.25 -4.41 -0.51
N TYR A 420 58.85 -3.68 0.44
CA TYR A 420 58.21 -3.36 1.72
C TYR A 420 56.90 -2.59 1.53
N TYR A 421 56.87 -1.62 0.60
CA TYR A 421 55.67 -0.84 0.31
C TYR A 421 54.54 -1.70 -0.26
N ILE A 422 54.86 -2.63 -1.17
CA ILE A 422 53.90 -3.54 -1.79
C ILE A 422 53.34 -4.51 -0.73
N GLU A 423 54.21 -5.09 0.12
CA GLU A 423 53.82 -6.00 1.20
C GLU A 423 52.94 -5.33 2.26
N LYS A 424 53.28 -4.09 2.66
CA LYS A 424 52.48 -3.29 3.59
C LYS A 424 51.07 -3.03 3.05
N ASN A 425 50.94 -2.90 1.73
CA ASN A 425 49.69 -2.65 1.02
C ASN A 425 49.11 -3.92 0.36
N ASN A 426 49.28 -5.09 0.99
CA ASN A 426 48.86 -6.40 0.46
C ASN A 426 47.38 -6.54 0.02
N LYS A 427 46.49 -5.62 0.43
CA LYS A 427 45.10 -5.58 -0.04
C LYS A 427 44.97 -5.03 -1.47
N GLU A 428 45.84 -4.11 -1.84
CA GLU A 428 45.85 -3.48 -3.18
C GLU A 428 46.68 -4.29 -4.18
N TYR A 429 47.70 -5.00 -3.69
CA TYR A 429 48.62 -5.80 -4.50
C TYR A 429 48.39 -7.29 -4.29
N LEU A 430 47.71 -7.93 -5.25
CA LEU A 430 47.42 -9.37 -5.20
C LEU A 430 48.69 -10.23 -5.13
N GLN A 431 49.77 -9.76 -5.75
CA GLN A 431 51.07 -10.46 -5.85
C GLN A 431 51.81 -10.55 -4.51
N ALA A 432 51.45 -9.74 -3.51
CA ALA A 432 52.04 -9.80 -2.16
C ALA A 432 51.04 -10.25 -1.09
N ASN A 433 49.86 -10.74 -1.50
CA ASN A 433 48.83 -11.19 -0.59
C ASN A 433 49.06 -12.65 -0.19
N VAL A 434 49.74 -12.86 0.94
CA VAL A 434 50.17 -14.17 1.45
C VAL A 434 49.04 -15.21 1.51
N PRO A 435 47.83 -14.93 2.05
CA PRO A 435 46.71 -15.87 2.00
C PRO A 435 46.37 -16.42 0.62
N ILE A 436 46.37 -15.58 -0.42
CA ILE A 436 46.06 -15.98 -1.80
C ILE A 436 47.19 -16.83 -2.38
N ILE A 437 48.44 -16.47 -2.06
CA ILE A 437 49.60 -17.23 -2.52
C ILE A 437 49.62 -18.61 -1.85
N LEU A 438 49.29 -18.69 -0.56
CA LEU A 438 49.20 -19.95 0.17
C LEU A 438 48.09 -20.87 -0.35
N SER A 439 46.95 -20.33 -0.79
CA SER A 439 45.92 -21.17 -1.41
C SER A 439 46.39 -21.74 -2.75
N LYS A 440 47.07 -20.94 -3.58
CA LYS A 440 47.71 -21.43 -4.82
C LYS A 440 48.77 -22.51 -4.53
N LEU A 441 49.63 -22.27 -3.54
CA LEU A 441 50.66 -23.24 -3.13
C LEU A 441 50.07 -24.53 -2.55
N ARG A 442 48.93 -24.45 -1.85
CA ARG A 442 48.21 -25.62 -1.35
C ARG A 442 47.70 -26.50 -2.49
N GLU A 443 47.09 -25.91 -3.51
CA GLU A 443 46.63 -26.67 -4.70
C GLU A 443 47.77 -27.38 -5.43
N ILE A 444 48.97 -26.78 -5.45
CA ILE A 444 50.18 -27.39 -6.04
C ILE A 444 50.69 -28.53 -5.15
N THR A 445 50.73 -28.31 -3.83
CA THR A 445 51.20 -29.29 -2.84
C THR A 445 50.30 -30.52 -2.82
N ASP A 446 48.98 -30.34 -2.94
CA ASP A 446 48.01 -31.44 -2.96
C ASP A 446 48.19 -32.34 -4.21
N LYS A 447 48.69 -31.80 -5.33
CA LYS A 447 48.95 -32.55 -6.58
C LYS A 447 50.30 -33.28 -6.58
N HIS A 448 51.32 -32.74 -5.92
CA HIS A 448 52.70 -33.25 -5.96
C HIS A 448 53.26 -33.55 -4.56
N LEU A 449 52.42 -34.12 -3.69
CA LEU A 449 52.70 -34.25 -2.25
C LEU A 449 53.92 -35.13 -1.93
N GLU A 450 54.15 -36.20 -2.70
CA GLU A 450 55.31 -37.09 -2.52
C GLU A 450 56.62 -36.44 -2.99
N ASP A 451 56.59 -35.74 -4.12
CA ASP A 451 57.74 -35.00 -4.67
C ASP A 451 58.18 -33.86 -3.75
N VAL A 452 57.20 -33.11 -3.22
CA VAL A 452 57.42 -32.05 -2.23
C VAL A 452 58.12 -32.62 -1.00
N ARG A 453 57.59 -33.69 -0.40
CA ARG A 453 58.19 -34.31 0.78
C ARG A 453 59.62 -34.82 0.52
N SER A 454 59.86 -35.46 -0.63
CA SER A 454 61.18 -35.96 -0.99
C SER A 454 62.21 -34.83 -1.17
N PHE A 455 61.79 -33.69 -1.73
CA PHE A 455 62.64 -32.52 -1.92
C PHE A 455 62.98 -31.85 -0.60
N PHE A 456 61.99 -31.63 0.27
CA PHE A 456 62.22 -31.05 1.60
C PHE A 456 63.17 -31.93 2.44
N ALA A 457 63.05 -33.27 2.36
CA ALA A 457 63.96 -34.22 3.02
C ALA A 457 65.39 -34.23 2.45
N GLN A 458 65.55 -33.97 1.14
CA GLN A 458 66.87 -33.85 0.50
C GLN A 458 67.52 -32.49 0.73
N ALA A 459 66.72 -31.42 0.84
CA ALA A 459 67.19 -30.05 1.01
C ALA A 459 67.66 -29.76 2.45
N ASP A 460 67.15 -30.49 3.44
CA ASP A 460 67.54 -30.36 4.85
C ASP A 460 68.01 -31.70 5.46
N PRO A 461 69.19 -32.21 5.06
CA PRO A 461 69.72 -33.48 5.58
C PRO A 461 70.17 -33.39 7.05
N GLN A 462 70.17 -32.20 7.65
CA GLN A 462 70.57 -31.94 9.03
C GLN A 462 69.37 -31.65 9.98
N ASP A 463 68.11 -31.74 9.48
CA ASP A 463 66.89 -31.40 10.23
C ASP A 463 66.98 -30.01 10.92
N SER A 464 67.62 -29.07 10.24
CA SER A 464 67.85 -27.71 10.73
C SER A 464 66.57 -26.85 10.72
N GLY A 465 65.56 -27.24 9.94
CA GLY A 465 64.28 -26.54 9.78
C GLY A 465 64.33 -25.35 8.81
N TYR A 466 65.45 -25.14 8.10
CA TYR A 466 65.64 -24.02 7.17
C TYR A 466 66.08 -24.49 5.79
N ILE A 467 65.64 -23.77 4.75
CA ILE A 467 66.02 -24.03 3.35
C ILE A 467 66.49 -22.73 2.72
N SER A 468 67.50 -22.82 1.86
CA SER A 468 67.98 -21.69 1.09
C SER A 468 66.92 -21.19 0.09
N TYR A 469 66.86 -19.87 -0.10
CA TYR A 469 65.94 -19.23 -1.03
C TYR A 469 66.05 -19.82 -2.45
N ASP A 470 67.27 -20.05 -2.93
CA ASP A 470 67.50 -20.58 -4.29
C ASP A 470 66.95 -22.00 -4.45
N ASN A 471 67.08 -22.86 -3.43
CA ASN A 471 66.55 -24.21 -3.47
C ASN A 471 65.01 -24.18 -3.48
N PHE A 472 64.40 -23.35 -2.64
CA PHE A 472 62.95 -23.18 -2.59
C PHE A 472 62.38 -22.58 -3.89
N ARG A 473 63.02 -21.55 -4.43
CA ARG A 473 62.65 -20.92 -5.71
C ARG A 473 62.73 -21.91 -6.88
N ASN A 474 63.85 -22.63 -7.01
CA ASN A 474 64.04 -23.61 -8.09
C ASN A 474 63.03 -24.76 -8.00
N PHE A 475 62.65 -25.16 -6.78
CA PHE A 475 61.61 -26.16 -6.58
C PHE A 475 60.25 -25.66 -7.07
N ILE A 476 59.82 -24.47 -6.63
CA ILE A 476 58.51 -23.93 -7.04
C ILE A 476 58.46 -23.72 -8.56
N LEU A 477 59.52 -23.17 -9.17
CA LEU A 477 59.59 -22.96 -10.61
C LEU A 477 59.55 -24.27 -11.42
N LYS A 478 60.02 -25.39 -10.84
CA LYS A 478 59.96 -26.72 -11.48
C LYS A 478 58.53 -27.27 -11.57
N TYR A 479 57.69 -26.99 -10.57
CA TYR A 479 56.34 -27.56 -10.48
C TYR A 479 55.22 -26.57 -10.83
N SER A 480 55.52 -25.27 -10.90
CA SER A 480 54.53 -24.24 -11.21
C SER A 480 55.09 -23.17 -12.13
N SER A 481 54.45 -22.99 -13.28
CA SER A 481 54.67 -21.86 -14.19
C SER A 481 53.69 -20.71 -13.96
N SER A 482 52.81 -20.81 -12.94
CA SER A 482 51.71 -19.86 -12.72
C SER A 482 51.94 -18.86 -11.58
N LEU A 483 52.95 -19.10 -10.75
CA LEU A 483 53.34 -18.17 -9.68
C LEU A 483 54.35 -17.16 -10.21
N SER A 484 54.17 -15.90 -9.86
CA SER A 484 55.16 -14.87 -10.21
C SER A 484 56.37 -14.94 -9.28
N ASP A 485 57.54 -14.50 -9.77
CA ASP A 485 58.75 -14.39 -8.94
C ASP A 485 58.50 -13.49 -7.70
N HIS A 486 57.61 -12.50 -7.83
CA HIS A 486 57.20 -11.63 -6.72
C HIS A 486 56.42 -12.37 -5.63
N GLU A 487 55.47 -13.25 -6.00
CA GLU A 487 54.69 -14.03 -5.03
C GLU A 487 55.59 -14.97 -4.21
N ILE A 488 56.56 -15.59 -4.86
CA ILE A 488 57.56 -16.46 -4.20
C ILE A 488 58.40 -15.63 -3.21
N LEU A 489 58.87 -14.46 -3.64
CA LEU A 489 59.67 -13.58 -2.80
C LEU A 489 58.88 -13.11 -1.56
N SER A 490 57.63 -12.68 -1.71
CA SER A 490 56.80 -12.23 -0.59
C SER A 490 56.54 -13.34 0.44
N VAL A 491 56.29 -14.58 -0.02
CA VAL A 491 56.17 -15.72 0.91
C VAL A 491 57.49 -15.98 1.64
N CYS A 492 58.61 -15.98 0.93
CA CYS A 492 59.93 -16.18 1.55
C CYS A 492 60.27 -15.08 2.57
N ARG A 493 59.90 -13.82 2.32
CA ARG A 493 60.15 -12.71 3.26
C ARG A 493 59.25 -12.80 4.49
N THR A 494 58.00 -13.26 4.34
CA THR A 494 57.08 -13.39 5.49
C THR A 494 57.43 -14.52 6.45
N TYR A 495 57.96 -15.64 5.94
CA TYR A 495 58.39 -16.79 6.75
C TYR A 495 59.90 -16.86 6.97
N GLY A 496 60.67 -15.97 6.35
CA GLY A 496 62.11 -15.88 6.50
C GLY A 496 62.50 -15.34 7.88
N SER A 497 63.29 -16.09 8.63
CA SER A 497 63.97 -15.57 9.81
C SER A 497 65.28 -14.92 9.36
N THR A 498 65.44 -13.61 9.61
CA THR A 498 66.73 -12.93 9.41
C THR A 498 67.73 -13.47 10.44
N LYS A 499 68.58 -14.41 10.02
CA LYS A 499 69.85 -14.69 10.67
C LYS A 499 70.99 -14.25 9.77
#